data_AF-A0A0P6FJY5-F1
#
_entry.id   AF-A0A0P6FJY5-F1
#
_cell.length_a   1.000
_cell.length_b   1.000
_cell.length_c   1.000
_cell.angle_alpha   90.00
_cell.angle_beta   90.00
_cell.angle_gamma   90.00
#
_symmetry.space_group_name_H-M   'P 1'
#
loop_
_entity.id
_entity.type
_entity.pdbx_description
1 polymer ?
#
loop_
_entity_poly.entity_id
_entity_poly.type
_entity_poly.pdbx_seq_one_letter_code
_entity_poly.pdbx_strand_id
1 'polypeptide(L)'
;MEHIKDVLSAASRGILDSLRGFFLIFTLDREIELQRSLKRETKSKIIRRAQMTTPSTSKEKQEEPRILHRTLQCSLLNGGVFCLSIFAFNGIILPLIEALLTFSFSFGGQLNAAQWVWSWTSPVLSATFSTLWILPLFVLSKFVNCFWFQDIADAAYKYSRGRPQLLPSISKMIADMLFSMVIQALFLVQAMVMGLLPIAVFNGLLSMLHMCLLYSLYSFEYRWFNEGWELPKRLTHIENHWPYFFGFGLPLAILTSIPSSTLVSGCVFSVLFPFFIISGNEARPTTKAKYVQVQYVFKSCPT
;
A
#
# COMPACT_ATOMS: atom_id res chain seq x y z
N MET A 1 -11.73 -32.07 -10.68
CA MET A 1 -11.18 -31.97 -9.30
C MET A 1 -9.75 -31.44 -9.27
N GLU A 2 -8.85 -31.87 -10.15
CA GLU A 2 -7.45 -31.39 -10.19
C GLU A 2 -7.35 -29.86 -10.41
N HIS A 3 -8.09 -29.32 -11.36
CA HIS A 3 -8.14 -27.87 -11.61
C HIS A 3 -8.59 -27.05 -10.39
N ILE A 4 -9.51 -27.55 -9.58
CA ILE A 4 -9.95 -26.85 -8.35
C ILE A 4 -8.85 -26.88 -7.30
N LYS A 5 -8.16 -28.02 -7.16
CA LYS A 5 -7.01 -28.15 -6.26
C LYS A 5 -5.88 -27.21 -6.67
N ASP A 6 -5.64 -27.04 -7.97
CA ASP A 6 -4.63 -26.12 -8.49
C ASP A 6 -4.99 -24.65 -8.23
N VAL A 7 -6.26 -24.26 -8.44
CA VAL A 7 -6.75 -22.90 -8.12
C VAL A 7 -6.59 -22.62 -6.63
N LEU A 8 -7.04 -23.53 -5.76
CA LEU A 8 -6.93 -23.38 -4.31
C LEU A 8 -5.47 -23.37 -3.82
N SER A 9 -4.61 -24.20 -4.41
CA SER A 9 -3.18 -24.20 -4.09
C SER A 9 -2.50 -22.90 -4.51
N ALA A 10 -2.82 -22.36 -5.69
CA ALA A 10 -2.30 -21.08 -6.15
C ALA A 10 -2.78 -19.93 -5.26
N ALA A 11 -4.06 -19.88 -4.91
CA ALA A 11 -4.63 -18.86 -4.03
C ALA A 11 -4.02 -18.92 -2.62
N SER A 12 -3.94 -20.09 -2.01
CA SER A 12 -3.31 -20.26 -0.69
C SER A 12 -1.83 -19.85 -0.68
N ARG A 13 -1.07 -20.15 -1.74
CA ARG A 13 0.30 -19.65 -1.91
C ARG A 13 0.35 -18.13 -2.00
N GLY A 14 -0.57 -17.52 -2.74
CA GLY A 14 -0.71 -16.07 -2.81
C GLY A 14 -0.92 -15.44 -1.43
N ILE A 15 -1.85 -15.99 -0.64
CA ILE A 15 -2.11 -15.56 0.74
C ILE A 15 -0.83 -15.65 1.58
N LEU A 16 -0.15 -16.81 1.57
CA LEU A 16 1.07 -17.02 2.34
C LEU A 16 2.18 -16.04 1.95
N ASP A 17 2.39 -15.81 0.66
CA ASP A 17 3.40 -14.87 0.17
C ASP A 17 3.08 -13.42 0.57
N SER A 18 1.80 -13.03 0.55
CA SER A 18 1.37 -11.68 0.96
C SER A 18 1.65 -11.36 2.44
N LEU A 19 1.68 -12.38 3.30
CA LEU A 19 1.96 -12.24 4.73
C LEU A 19 3.45 -12.31 5.05
N ARG A 20 4.30 -12.79 4.13
CA ARG A 20 5.75 -12.92 4.38
C ARG A 20 6.44 -11.57 4.57
N GLY A 21 5.99 -10.50 3.91
CA GLY A 21 6.61 -9.18 4.01
C GLY A 21 6.68 -8.62 5.43
N PHE A 22 5.72 -8.99 6.29
CA PHE A 22 5.70 -8.59 7.70
C PHE A 22 6.91 -9.11 8.49
N PHE A 23 7.42 -10.29 8.16
CA PHE A 23 8.61 -10.87 8.80
C PHE A 23 9.88 -10.56 8.00
N LEU A 24 9.76 -10.55 6.68
CA LEU A 24 10.88 -10.40 5.76
C LEU A 24 11.54 -9.03 5.85
N ILE A 25 10.78 -7.99 6.19
CA ILE A 25 11.32 -6.64 6.41
C ILE A 25 12.43 -6.61 7.47
N PHE A 26 12.31 -7.38 8.56
CA PHE A 26 13.34 -7.43 9.60
C PHE A 26 14.63 -8.11 9.11
N THR A 27 14.47 -9.15 8.30
CA THR A 27 15.60 -9.88 7.71
C THR A 27 16.30 -9.01 6.65
N LEU A 28 15.51 -8.35 5.80
CA LEU A 28 15.98 -7.39 4.80
C LEU A 28 16.75 -6.24 5.44
N ASP A 29 16.20 -5.62 6.47
CA ASP A 29 16.83 -4.49 7.15
C ASP A 29 18.17 -4.90 7.80
N ARG A 30 18.20 -6.08 8.45
CA ARG A 30 19.41 -6.64 9.05
C ARG A 30 20.50 -6.91 8.02
N GLU A 31 20.15 -7.54 6.90
CA GLU A 31 21.15 -7.89 5.87
C GLU A 31 21.64 -6.65 5.11
N ILE A 32 20.76 -5.67 4.85
CA ILE A 32 21.16 -4.40 4.26
C ILE A 32 22.15 -3.66 5.16
N GLU A 33 21.94 -3.67 6.48
CA GLU A 33 22.88 -3.11 7.45
C GLU A 33 24.21 -3.88 7.46
N LEU A 34 24.17 -5.20 7.39
CA LEU A 34 25.38 -6.03 7.32
C LEU A 34 26.20 -5.74 6.05
N GLN A 35 25.56 -5.65 4.88
CA GLN A 35 26.27 -5.29 3.65
C GLN A 35 26.85 -3.87 3.71
N ARG A 36 26.13 -2.94 4.34
CA ARG A 36 26.63 -1.58 4.57
C ARG A 36 27.84 -1.59 5.48
N SER A 37 27.82 -2.33 6.59
CA SER A 37 28.95 -2.42 7.53
C SER A 37 30.18 -3.05 6.88
N LEU A 38 30.02 -4.14 6.12
CA LEU A 38 31.10 -4.77 5.35
C LEU A 38 31.71 -3.81 4.32
N LYS A 39 30.86 -3.03 3.62
CA LYS A 39 31.33 -2.03 2.66
C LYS A 39 32.06 -0.88 3.34
N ARG A 40 31.62 -0.45 4.53
CA ARG A 40 32.33 0.55 5.36
C ARG A 40 33.67 0.02 5.83
N GLU A 41 33.73 -1.21 6.32
CA GLU A 41 34.97 -1.84 6.76
C GLU A 41 35.96 -1.98 5.59
N THR A 42 35.49 -2.44 4.43
CA THR A 42 36.30 -2.54 3.21
C THR A 42 36.81 -1.17 2.78
N LYS A 43 35.95 -0.15 2.76
CA LYS A 43 36.35 1.23 2.44
C LYS A 43 37.36 1.79 3.45
N SER A 44 37.17 1.53 4.74
CA SER A 44 38.12 1.94 5.79
C SER A 44 39.46 1.22 5.64
N LYS A 45 39.48 -0.08 5.34
CA LYS A 45 40.71 -0.84 5.04
C LYS A 45 41.44 -0.27 3.81
N ILE A 46 40.71 0.09 2.76
CA ILE A 46 41.29 0.72 1.56
C ILE A 46 41.86 2.10 1.89
N ILE A 47 41.12 2.94 2.62
CA ILE A 47 41.57 4.28 3.02
C ILE A 47 42.80 4.18 3.95
N ARG A 48 42.80 3.27 4.93
CA ARG A 48 43.97 3.04 5.82
C ARG A 48 45.20 2.60 5.04
N ARG A 49 45.04 1.80 3.97
CA ARG A 49 46.14 1.43 3.06
C ARG A 49 46.58 2.60 2.17
N ALA A 50 45.66 3.47 1.75
CA ALA A 50 45.94 4.64 0.92
C ALA A 50 46.51 5.85 1.71
N GLN A 51 46.20 5.97 3.01
CA GLN A 51 46.65 7.06 3.90
C GLN A 51 48.15 7.04 4.23
N MET A 52 48.95 6.15 3.63
CA MET A 52 50.40 6.33 3.59
C MET A 52 50.87 7.46 2.66
N THR A 53 50.00 8.07 1.82
CA THR A 53 50.45 9.09 0.84
C THR A 53 49.64 10.38 0.69
N THR A 54 48.47 10.61 1.31
CA THR A 54 47.83 11.95 1.33
C THR A 54 46.58 12.01 2.24
N PRO A 55 46.26 13.16 2.87
CA PRO A 55 45.04 13.31 3.66
C PRO A 55 43.86 13.68 2.75
N SER A 56 42.86 12.80 2.65
CA SER A 56 41.62 13.08 1.90
C SER A 56 40.48 13.49 2.84
N THR A 57 39.94 14.69 2.64
CA THR A 57 38.71 15.20 3.25
C THR A 57 37.51 14.40 2.76
N SER A 58 37.06 13.41 3.54
CA SER A 58 35.86 12.65 3.21
C SER A 58 34.62 13.41 3.70
N LYS A 59 33.84 13.99 2.77
CA LYS A 59 32.47 14.41 3.05
C LYS A 59 31.67 13.18 3.49
N GLU A 60 31.21 13.20 4.74
CA GLU A 60 30.37 12.16 5.31
C GLU A 60 29.07 12.11 4.50
N LYS A 61 28.89 11.02 3.74
CA LYS A 61 27.71 10.85 2.90
C LYS A 61 26.57 10.49 3.85
N GLN A 62 25.61 11.41 4.00
CA GLN A 62 24.44 11.25 4.87
C GLN A 62 23.82 9.87 4.68
N GLU A 63 23.75 9.10 5.76
CA GLU A 63 23.38 7.69 5.69
C GLU A 63 21.90 7.53 5.40
N GLU A 64 21.57 6.79 4.34
CA GLU A 64 20.20 6.47 4.00
C GLU A 64 19.51 5.71 5.15
N PRO A 65 18.38 6.20 5.71
CA PRO A 65 17.73 5.53 6.83
C PRO A 65 17.25 4.12 6.48
N ARG A 66 17.18 3.27 7.51
CA ARG A 66 16.73 1.87 7.46
C ARG A 66 15.35 1.71 6.79
N ILE A 67 15.15 0.66 6.00
CA ILE A 67 13.88 0.41 5.31
C ILE A 67 12.77 0.19 6.33
N LEU A 68 13.08 -0.52 7.42
CA LEU A 68 12.14 -0.73 8.52
C LEU A 68 11.71 0.59 9.16
N HIS A 69 12.67 1.50 9.42
CA HIS A 69 12.36 2.81 9.98
C HIS A 69 11.45 3.61 9.04
N ARG A 70 11.74 3.64 7.73
CA ARG A 70 10.88 4.35 6.75
C ARG A 70 9.48 3.75 6.67
N THR A 71 9.38 2.42 6.70
CA THR A 71 8.11 1.69 6.66
C THR A 71 7.26 1.96 7.91
N LEU A 72 7.90 1.92 9.09
CA LEU A 72 7.22 2.22 10.35
C LEU A 72 6.89 3.70 10.48
N GLN A 73 7.75 4.60 10.05
CA GLN A 73 7.49 6.03 10.02
C GLN A 73 6.30 6.35 9.11
N CYS A 74 6.24 5.72 7.93
CA CYS A 74 5.11 5.79 7.02
C CYS A 74 3.82 5.29 7.69
N SER A 75 3.86 4.08 8.22
CA SER A 75 2.70 3.46 8.88
C SER A 75 2.22 4.25 10.10
N LEU A 76 3.14 4.75 10.93
CA LEU A 76 2.81 5.49 12.16
C LEU A 76 2.27 6.89 11.86
N LEU A 77 2.81 7.58 10.85
CA LEU A 77 2.31 8.90 10.47
C LEU A 77 0.92 8.79 9.82
N ASN A 78 0.69 7.77 8.98
CA ASN A 78 -0.57 7.58 8.25
C ASN A 78 -1.69 6.93 9.07
N GLY A 79 -1.36 5.96 9.91
CA GLY A 79 -2.33 5.30 10.77
C GLY A 79 -2.45 6.05 12.10
N GLY A 80 -1.33 6.36 12.73
CA GLY A 80 -1.28 6.92 14.07
C GLY A 80 -1.90 8.31 14.14
N VAL A 81 -1.46 9.27 13.33
CA VAL A 81 -1.97 10.66 13.40
C VAL A 81 -3.47 10.71 13.11
N PHE A 82 -3.94 9.99 12.08
CA PHE A 82 -5.35 9.98 11.70
C PHE A 82 -6.23 9.25 12.69
N CYS A 83 -5.88 8.00 13.03
CA CYS A 83 -6.67 7.22 13.97
C CYS A 83 -6.68 7.92 15.33
N LEU A 84 -5.54 8.41 15.82
CA LEU A 84 -5.49 9.15 17.08
C LEU A 84 -6.34 10.43 17.03
N SER A 85 -6.28 11.19 15.93
CA SER A 85 -7.12 12.39 15.78
C SER A 85 -8.61 12.04 15.79
N ILE A 86 -9.02 10.98 15.09
CA ILE A 86 -10.42 10.54 15.01
C ILE A 86 -10.90 9.99 16.37
N PHE A 87 -10.09 9.16 17.03
CA PHE A 87 -10.43 8.60 18.35
C PHE A 87 -10.45 9.68 19.43
N ALA A 88 -9.49 10.61 19.44
CA ALA A 88 -9.49 11.72 20.37
C ALA A 88 -10.69 12.65 20.12
N PHE A 89 -11.01 12.95 18.87
CA PHE A 89 -12.13 13.82 18.54
C PHE A 89 -13.47 13.20 18.95
N ASN A 90 -13.73 11.95 18.54
CA ASN A 90 -15.01 11.28 18.82
C ASN A 90 -15.12 10.79 20.27
N GLY A 91 -14.02 10.35 20.87
CA GLY A 91 -14.02 9.72 22.20
C GLY A 91 -13.75 10.68 23.35
N ILE A 92 -13.13 11.84 23.09
CA ILE A 92 -12.76 12.81 24.14
C ILE A 92 -13.38 14.17 23.86
N ILE A 93 -13.11 14.76 22.69
CA ILE A 93 -13.49 16.15 22.41
C ILE A 93 -15.01 16.31 22.34
N LEU A 94 -15.71 15.49 21.55
CA LEU A 94 -17.17 15.56 21.44
C LEU A 94 -17.87 15.32 22.80
N PRO A 95 -17.58 14.24 23.55
CA PRO A 95 -18.18 14.03 24.86
C PRO A 95 -17.86 15.14 25.87
N LEU A 96 -16.65 15.71 25.83
CA LEU A 96 -16.28 16.82 26.69
C LEU A 96 -17.08 18.08 26.38
N ILE A 97 -17.25 18.42 25.10
CA ILE A 97 -18.07 19.58 24.68
C ILE A 97 -19.53 19.36 25.08
N GLU A 98 -20.07 18.15 24.89
CA GLU A 98 -21.41 17.79 25.34
C GLU A 98 -21.58 17.92 26.85
N ALA A 99 -20.61 17.43 27.63
CA ALA A 99 -20.60 17.53 29.08
C ALA A 99 -20.54 18.99 29.55
N LEU A 100 -19.69 19.82 28.93
CA LEU A 100 -19.58 21.24 29.25
C LEU A 100 -20.86 22.02 28.90
N LEU A 101 -21.48 21.74 27.75
CA LEU A 101 -22.77 22.31 27.38
C LEU A 101 -23.85 21.91 28.40
N THR A 102 -23.94 20.62 28.71
CA THR A 102 -24.94 20.09 29.66
C THR A 102 -24.75 20.71 31.05
N PHE A 103 -23.50 20.79 31.53
CA PHE A 103 -23.17 21.40 32.81
C PHE A 103 -23.54 22.89 32.86
N SER A 104 -23.23 23.65 31.81
CA SER A 104 -23.52 25.09 31.74
C SER A 104 -25.02 25.40 31.80
N PHE A 105 -25.83 24.64 31.07
CA PHE A 105 -27.29 24.81 31.06
C PHE A 105 -27.99 24.18 32.27
N SER A 106 -27.31 23.31 33.01
CA SER A 106 -27.84 22.71 34.25
C SER A 106 -28.06 23.75 35.35
N PHE A 107 -27.25 24.81 35.41
CA PHE A 107 -27.44 25.90 36.39
C PHE A 107 -28.76 26.66 36.19
N GLY A 108 -29.28 26.70 34.96
CA GLY A 108 -30.56 27.33 34.64
C GLY A 108 -31.75 26.36 34.58
N GLY A 109 -31.55 25.07 34.87
CA GLY A 109 -32.58 24.04 34.70
C GLY A 109 -33.01 23.79 33.25
N GLN A 110 -32.21 24.23 32.26
CA GLN A 110 -32.57 24.23 30.83
C GLN A 110 -31.96 23.05 30.05
N LEU A 111 -32.09 21.83 30.58
CA LEU A 111 -31.47 20.64 29.99
C LEU A 111 -31.95 20.36 28.55
N ASN A 112 -33.22 20.64 28.26
CA ASN A 112 -33.79 20.49 26.91
C ASN A 112 -33.16 21.44 25.89
N ALA A 113 -32.80 22.66 26.31
CA ALA A 113 -32.11 23.62 25.45
C ALA A 113 -30.69 23.15 25.13
N ALA A 114 -29.98 22.57 26.11
CA ALA A 114 -28.65 21.99 25.88
C ALA A 114 -28.67 20.87 24.85
N GLN A 115 -29.64 19.94 24.97
CA GLN A 115 -29.83 18.85 24.01
C GLN A 115 -30.17 19.37 22.60
N TRP A 116 -31.01 20.39 22.52
CA TRP A 116 -31.34 21.03 21.25
C TRP A 116 -30.10 21.67 20.61
N VAL A 117 -29.31 22.45 21.37
CA VAL A 117 -28.05 23.04 20.89
C VAL A 117 -27.05 21.97 20.46
N TRP A 118 -26.93 20.88 21.22
CA TRP A 118 -26.03 19.77 20.92
C TRP A 118 -26.37 19.08 19.59
N SER A 119 -27.66 18.91 19.29
CA SER A 119 -28.12 18.23 18.07
C SER A 119 -27.63 18.87 16.76
N TRP A 120 -27.34 20.18 16.77
CA TRP A 120 -26.74 20.89 15.63
C TRP A 120 -25.23 21.09 15.80
N THR A 121 -24.77 21.27 17.04
CA THR A 121 -23.35 21.50 17.34
C THR A 121 -22.49 20.27 17.00
N SER A 122 -22.94 19.07 17.36
CA SER A 122 -22.24 17.81 17.10
C SER A 122 -21.99 17.55 15.59
N PRO A 123 -23.00 17.61 14.69
CA PRO A 123 -22.76 17.41 13.27
C PRO A 123 -21.92 18.52 12.64
N VAL A 124 -22.09 19.79 13.06
CA VAL A 124 -21.29 20.92 12.53
C VAL A 124 -19.81 20.77 12.92
N LEU A 125 -19.52 20.44 14.18
CA LEU A 125 -18.16 20.18 14.65
C LEU A 125 -17.54 18.98 13.91
N SER A 126 -18.29 17.89 13.76
CA SER A 126 -17.84 16.69 13.07
C SER A 126 -17.54 16.95 11.60
N ALA A 127 -18.41 17.71 10.91
CA ALA A 127 -18.21 18.10 9.52
C ALA A 127 -17.00 19.03 9.36
N THR A 128 -16.84 20.01 10.26
CA THR A 128 -15.71 20.95 10.25
C THR A 128 -14.40 20.21 10.46
N PHE A 129 -14.32 19.34 11.47
CA PHE A 129 -13.16 18.50 11.73
C PHE A 129 -12.83 17.59 10.55
N SER A 130 -13.83 16.91 9.99
CA SER A 130 -13.63 16.01 8.86
C SER A 130 -13.12 16.76 7.62
N THR A 131 -13.66 17.95 7.34
CA THR A 131 -13.37 18.71 6.11
C THR A 131 -12.09 19.52 6.19
N LEU A 132 -11.81 20.17 7.33
CA LEU A 132 -10.66 21.08 7.45
C LEU A 132 -9.41 20.40 8.01
N TRP A 133 -9.56 19.28 8.71
CA TRP A 133 -8.43 18.57 9.32
C TRP A 133 -8.16 17.24 8.64
N ILE A 134 -9.15 16.35 8.68
CA ILE A 134 -8.95 14.97 8.26
C ILE A 134 -8.78 14.85 6.74
N LEU A 135 -9.62 15.51 5.93
CA LEU A 135 -9.55 15.44 4.48
C LEU A 135 -8.22 15.99 3.91
N PRO A 136 -7.73 17.18 4.31
CA PRO A 136 -6.46 17.72 3.79
C PRO A 136 -5.27 16.86 4.20
N LEU A 137 -5.24 16.40 5.46
CA LEU A 137 -4.23 15.46 5.91
C LEU A 137 -4.26 14.21 5.04
N PHE A 138 -5.44 13.64 4.78
CA PHE A 138 -5.60 12.39 4.02
C PHE A 138 -5.06 12.52 2.60
N VAL A 139 -5.36 13.63 1.94
CA VAL A 139 -4.83 13.96 0.62
C VAL A 139 -3.30 14.08 0.66
N LEU A 140 -2.76 14.83 1.62
CA LEU A 140 -1.31 14.99 1.77
C LEU A 140 -0.61 13.65 2.04
N SER A 141 -1.18 12.83 2.92
CA SER A 141 -0.70 11.49 3.23
C SER A 141 -0.61 10.62 1.97
N LYS A 142 -1.64 10.63 1.10
CA LYS A 142 -1.58 9.89 -0.16
C LYS A 142 -0.38 10.28 -1.04
N PHE A 143 -0.08 11.57 -1.16
CA PHE A 143 1.08 12.01 -1.95
C PHE A 143 2.41 11.58 -1.33
N VAL A 144 2.58 11.78 -0.02
CA VAL A 144 3.80 11.39 0.70
C VAL A 144 4.00 9.87 0.61
N ASN A 145 2.91 9.11 0.68
CA ASN A 145 2.94 7.65 0.58
C ASN A 145 3.46 7.14 -0.75
N CYS A 146 3.14 7.79 -1.87
CA CYS A 146 3.69 7.40 -3.16
C CYS A 146 5.23 7.42 -3.15
N PHE A 147 5.83 8.46 -2.58
CA PHE A 147 7.29 8.56 -2.48
C PHE A 147 7.87 7.52 -1.54
N TRP A 148 7.26 7.31 -0.37
CA TRP A 148 7.73 6.30 0.59
C TRP A 148 7.58 4.87 0.07
N PHE A 149 6.48 4.57 -0.62
CA PHE A 149 6.25 3.27 -1.25
C PHE A 149 7.27 2.99 -2.35
N GLN A 150 7.58 3.98 -3.19
CA GLN A 150 8.62 3.87 -4.21
C GLN A 150 9.99 3.62 -3.58
N ASP A 151 10.38 4.39 -2.56
CA ASP A 151 11.64 4.23 -1.85
C ASP A 151 11.79 2.82 -1.24
N ILE A 152 10.73 2.32 -0.60
CA ILE A 152 10.70 0.98 0.00
C ILE A 152 10.85 -0.09 -1.08
N ALA A 153 10.12 0.06 -2.20
CA ALA A 153 10.21 -0.88 -3.30
C ALA A 153 11.60 -0.92 -3.94
N ASP A 154 12.20 0.23 -4.20
CA ASP A 154 13.52 0.33 -4.84
C ASP A 154 14.60 -0.26 -3.93
N ALA A 155 14.50 0.00 -2.63
CA ALA A 155 15.43 -0.54 -1.65
C ALA A 155 15.30 -2.07 -1.52
N ALA A 156 14.07 -2.61 -1.49
CA ALA A 156 13.82 -4.05 -1.51
C ALA A 156 14.30 -4.70 -2.81
N TYR A 157 14.00 -4.10 -3.97
CA TYR A 157 14.42 -4.58 -5.28
C TYR A 157 15.95 -4.63 -5.38
N LYS A 158 16.61 -3.54 -4.98
CA LYS A 158 18.07 -3.40 -5.06
C LYS A 158 18.80 -4.46 -4.25
N TYR A 159 18.25 -4.79 -3.09
CA TYR A 159 18.79 -5.85 -2.25
C TYR A 159 18.65 -7.23 -2.91
N SER A 160 17.47 -7.56 -3.41
CA SER A 160 17.18 -8.94 -3.86
C SER A 160 17.62 -9.24 -5.29
N ARG A 161 17.64 -8.23 -6.16
CA ARG A 161 17.84 -8.40 -7.62
C ARG A 161 18.93 -7.51 -8.19
N GLY A 162 19.51 -6.61 -7.40
CA GLY A 162 20.52 -5.68 -7.87
C GLY A 162 19.93 -4.46 -8.58
N ARG A 163 20.58 -3.93 -9.60
CA ARG A 163 20.18 -2.62 -10.16
C ARG A 163 18.85 -2.70 -10.94
N PRO A 164 17.93 -1.73 -10.75
CA PRO A 164 16.73 -1.61 -11.57
C PRO A 164 17.06 -1.54 -13.07
N GLN A 165 16.28 -2.26 -13.86
CA GLN A 165 16.30 -2.25 -15.32
C GLN A 165 15.15 -1.35 -15.80
N LEU A 166 15.36 -0.04 -15.74
CA LEU A 166 14.33 0.92 -16.14
C LEU A 166 14.11 0.90 -17.66
N LEU A 167 12.89 1.26 -18.08
CA LEU A 167 12.56 1.43 -19.49
C LEU A 167 13.50 2.46 -20.13
N PRO A 168 14.03 2.20 -21.34
CA PRO A 168 15.07 3.03 -21.95
C PRO A 168 14.59 4.42 -22.38
N SER A 169 13.26 4.64 -22.47
CA SER A 169 12.68 5.91 -22.90
C SER A 169 11.75 6.47 -21.83
N ILE A 170 12.01 7.72 -21.43
CA ILE A 170 11.16 8.48 -20.48
C ILE A 170 9.74 8.62 -21.02
N SER A 171 9.56 8.82 -22.33
CA SER A 171 8.23 8.92 -22.94
C SER A 171 7.45 7.61 -22.80
N LYS A 172 8.10 6.46 -23.05
CA LYS A 172 7.48 5.15 -22.83
C LYS A 172 7.12 4.94 -21.35
N MET A 173 8.00 5.36 -20.45
CA MET A 173 7.77 5.27 -19.01
C MET A 173 6.54 6.08 -18.56
N ILE A 174 6.41 7.32 -19.03
CA ILE A 174 5.25 8.18 -18.72
C ILE A 174 3.97 7.57 -19.31
N ALA A 175 4.01 7.12 -20.56
CA ALA A 175 2.86 6.48 -21.19
C ALA A 175 2.41 5.23 -20.41
N ASP A 176 3.36 4.37 -20.02
CA ASP A 176 3.09 3.17 -19.22
C ASP A 176 2.45 3.50 -17.86
N MET A 177 2.96 4.52 -17.16
CA MET A 177 2.36 4.98 -15.90
C MET A 177 0.92 5.50 -16.08
N LEU A 178 0.66 6.29 -17.13
CA LEU A 178 -0.67 6.82 -17.42
C LEU A 178 -1.66 5.69 -17.77
N PHE A 179 -1.25 4.76 -18.64
CA PHE A 179 -2.10 3.62 -18.97
C PHE A 179 -2.35 2.73 -17.75
N SER A 180 -1.34 2.53 -16.90
CA SER A 180 -1.52 1.74 -15.67
C SER A 180 -2.52 2.41 -14.74
N MET A 181 -2.42 3.73 -14.55
CA MET A 181 -3.38 4.50 -13.76
C MET A 181 -4.81 4.37 -14.29
N VAL A 182 -5.01 4.38 -15.61
CA VAL A 182 -6.32 4.17 -16.23
C VAL A 182 -6.84 2.76 -15.97
N ILE A 183 -6.01 1.73 -16.18
CA ILE A 183 -6.42 0.33 -15.93
C ILE A 183 -6.76 0.12 -14.46
N GLN A 184 -5.96 0.67 -13.54
CA GLN A 184 -6.22 0.62 -12.10
C GLN A 184 -7.55 1.30 -11.73
N ALA A 185 -7.85 2.45 -12.32
CA ALA A 185 -9.13 3.12 -12.16
C ALA A 185 -10.30 2.27 -12.69
N LEU A 186 -10.13 1.58 -13.82
CA LEU A 186 -11.14 0.67 -14.37
C LEU A 186 -11.40 -0.50 -13.43
N PHE A 187 -10.36 -1.15 -12.88
CA PHE A 187 -10.52 -2.22 -11.88
C PHE A 187 -11.28 -1.74 -10.63
N LEU A 188 -10.99 -0.52 -10.17
CA LEU A 188 -11.69 0.07 -9.03
C LEU A 188 -13.16 0.34 -9.34
N VAL A 189 -13.47 0.93 -10.50
CA VAL A 189 -14.84 1.19 -10.94
C VAL A 189 -15.59 -0.13 -11.11
N GLN A 190 -14.97 -1.14 -11.72
CA GLN A 190 -15.54 -2.48 -11.84
C GLN A 190 -15.85 -3.07 -10.46
N ALA A 191 -14.92 -3.00 -9.50
CA ALA A 191 -15.18 -3.47 -8.14
C ALA A 191 -16.39 -2.78 -7.50
N MET A 192 -16.53 -1.46 -7.67
CA MET A 192 -17.66 -0.70 -7.15
C MET A 192 -18.97 -1.10 -7.83
N VAL A 193 -19.02 -1.12 -9.17
CA VAL A 193 -20.21 -1.48 -9.94
C VAL A 193 -20.66 -2.91 -9.65
N MET A 194 -19.72 -3.85 -9.56
CA MET A 194 -20.03 -5.24 -9.22
C MET A 194 -20.63 -5.37 -7.82
N GLY A 195 -20.23 -4.51 -6.87
CA GLY A 195 -20.82 -4.45 -5.53
C GLY A 195 -22.26 -3.91 -5.49
N LEU A 196 -22.70 -3.17 -6.52
CA LEU A 196 -24.06 -2.61 -6.61
C LEU A 196 -25.08 -3.56 -7.25
N LEU A 197 -24.65 -4.72 -7.76
CA LEU A 197 -25.55 -5.67 -8.42
C LEU A 197 -26.56 -6.25 -7.42
N PRO A 198 -27.85 -6.43 -7.79
CA PRO A 198 -28.91 -6.90 -6.89
C PRO A 198 -28.87 -8.41 -6.60
N ILE A 199 -27.71 -9.07 -6.78
CA ILE A 199 -27.51 -10.50 -6.56
C ILE A 199 -26.62 -10.66 -5.32
N ALA A 200 -27.24 -10.76 -4.14
CA ALA A 200 -26.64 -10.49 -2.84
C ALA A 200 -25.36 -11.28 -2.46
N VAL A 201 -25.11 -12.45 -3.05
CA VAL A 201 -23.89 -13.25 -2.77
C VAL A 201 -22.85 -13.07 -3.87
N PHE A 202 -23.28 -13.02 -5.13
CA PHE A 202 -22.36 -12.92 -6.26
C PHE A 202 -21.75 -11.53 -6.40
N ASN A 203 -22.47 -10.46 -6.03
CA ASN A 203 -22.01 -9.09 -6.10
C ASN A 203 -20.75 -8.83 -5.24
N GLY A 204 -20.76 -9.30 -3.99
CA GLY A 204 -19.69 -9.13 -3.03
C GLY A 204 -18.46 -9.95 -3.40
N LEU A 205 -18.64 -11.19 -3.86
CA LEU A 205 -17.53 -12.04 -4.31
C LEU A 205 -16.83 -11.46 -5.54
N LEU A 206 -17.61 -10.94 -6.50
CA LEU A 206 -17.06 -10.36 -7.72
C LEU A 206 -16.39 -9.01 -7.48
N SER A 207 -16.97 -8.18 -6.60
CA SER A 207 -16.34 -6.94 -6.11
C SER A 207 -15.02 -7.24 -5.39
N MET A 208 -15.01 -8.22 -4.49
CA MET A 208 -13.83 -8.68 -3.77
C MET A 208 -12.75 -9.20 -4.73
N LEU A 209 -13.13 -9.97 -5.76
CA LEU A 209 -12.20 -10.46 -6.78
C LEU A 209 -11.45 -9.30 -7.46
N HIS A 210 -12.18 -8.28 -7.93
CA HIS A 210 -11.56 -7.11 -8.58
C HIS A 210 -10.66 -6.33 -7.61
N MET A 211 -11.08 -6.15 -6.36
CA MET A 211 -10.25 -5.51 -5.33
C MET A 211 -8.96 -6.29 -5.04
N CYS A 212 -9.03 -7.62 -4.96
CA CYS A 212 -7.86 -8.46 -4.75
C CYS A 212 -6.86 -8.34 -5.92
N LEU A 213 -7.37 -8.38 -7.16
CA LEU A 213 -6.53 -8.23 -8.35
C LEU A 213 -5.92 -6.83 -8.44
N LEU A 214 -6.68 -5.79 -8.10
CA LEU A 214 -6.19 -4.41 -8.04
C LEU A 214 -5.05 -4.24 -7.02
N TYR A 215 -5.24 -4.76 -5.80
CA TYR A 215 -4.22 -4.67 -4.75
C TYR A 215 -2.98 -5.48 -5.08
N SER A 216 -3.13 -6.64 -5.71
CA SER A 216 -2.00 -7.37 -6.28
C SER A 216 -1.28 -6.57 -7.36
N LEU A 217 -2.00 -5.97 -8.30
CA LEU A 217 -1.40 -5.12 -9.33
C LEU A 217 -0.60 -3.97 -8.69
N TYR A 218 -1.19 -3.27 -7.72
CA TYR A 218 -0.50 -2.20 -6.98
C TYR A 218 0.80 -2.66 -6.33
N SER A 219 0.79 -3.81 -5.64
CA SER A 219 1.97 -4.29 -4.92
C SER A 219 3.08 -4.80 -5.84
N PHE A 220 2.73 -5.52 -6.91
CA PHE A 220 3.70 -6.09 -7.82
C PHE A 220 4.20 -5.10 -8.88
N GLU A 221 3.43 -4.05 -9.19
CA GLU A 221 3.81 -3.05 -10.17
C GLU A 221 5.15 -2.42 -9.87
N TYR A 222 5.45 -2.09 -8.61
CA TYR A 222 6.75 -1.52 -8.25
C TYR A 222 7.92 -2.42 -8.64
N ARG A 223 7.79 -3.74 -8.41
CA ARG A 223 8.79 -4.71 -8.81
C ARG A 223 8.87 -4.80 -10.33
N TRP A 224 7.75 -4.95 -11.02
CA TRP A 224 7.73 -5.11 -12.47
C TRP A 224 8.23 -3.88 -13.21
N PHE A 225 8.00 -2.70 -12.65
CA PHE A 225 8.56 -1.44 -13.12
C PHE A 225 10.09 -1.45 -13.00
N ASN A 226 10.62 -1.92 -11.86
CA ASN A 226 12.07 -2.12 -11.68
C ASN A 226 12.68 -3.24 -12.53
N GLU A 227 11.87 -4.21 -12.98
CA GLU A 227 12.25 -5.22 -13.99
C GLU A 227 12.06 -4.73 -15.44
N GLY A 228 11.57 -3.50 -15.65
CA GLY A 228 11.36 -2.91 -16.97
C GLY A 228 10.21 -3.52 -17.77
N TRP A 229 9.24 -4.14 -17.11
CA TRP A 229 8.08 -4.73 -17.78
C TRP A 229 7.11 -3.63 -18.18
N GLU A 230 6.62 -3.64 -19.41
CA GLU A 230 5.51 -2.79 -19.85
C GLU A 230 4.16 -3.34 -19.35
N LEU A 231 3.16 -2.46 -19.23
CA LEU A 231 1.81 -2.77 -18.73
C LEU A 231 1.17 -3.99 -19.41
N PRO A 232 1.21 -4.18 -20.76
CA PRO A 232 0.61 -5.36 -21.38
C PRO A 232 1.18 -6.67 -20.84
N LYS A 233 2.50 -6.70 -20.55
CA LYS A 233 3.16 -7.86 -19.96
C LYS A 233 2.71 -8.09 -18.52
N ARG A 234 2.53 -7.03 -17.72
CA ARG A 234 2.03 -7.10 -16.35
C ARG A 234 0.61 -7.70 -16.30
N LEU A 235 -0.29 -7.21 -17.15
CA LEU A 235 -1.68 -7.69 -17.24
C LEU A 235 -1.75 -9.14 -17.70
N THR A 236 -1.04 -9.48 -18.78
CA THR A 236 -0.94 -10.87 -19.27
C THR A 236 -0.44 -11.80 -18.16
N HIS A 237 0.51 -11.34 -17.34
CA HIS A 237 1.03 -12.16 -16.24
C HIS A 237 -0.01 -12.36 -15.12
N ILE A 238 -0.79 -11.32 -14.77
CA ILE A 238 -1.89 -11.42 -13.82
C ILE A 238 -2.97 -12.37 -14.34
N GLU A 239 -3.39 -12.23 -15.59
CA GLU A 239 -4.43 -13.08 -16.20
C GLU A 239 -4.03 -14.55 -16.18
N ASN A 240 -2.79 -14.86 -16.55
CA ASN A 240 -2.28 -16.23 -16.59
C ASN A 240 -2.14 -16.87 -15.19
N HIS A 241 -2.05 -16.07 -14.12
CA HIS A 241 -1.89 -16.56 -12.74
C HIS A 241 -2.94 -15.96 -11.79
N TRP A 242 -4.14 -15.66 -12.30
CA TRP A 242 -5.16 -14.93 -11.55
C TRP A 242 -5.49 -15.54 -10.18
N PRO A 243 -5.49 -16.89 -9.95
CA PRO A 243 -5.78 -17.42 -8.63
C PRO A 243 -4.75 -17.03 -7.59
N TYR A 244 -3.48 -16.96 -7.98
CA TYR A 244 -2.39 -16.53 -7.11
C TYR A 244 -2.55 -15.06 -6.72
N PHE A 245 -2.81 -14.18 -7.70
CA PHE A 245 -3.00 -12.76 -7.45
C PHE A 245 -4.30 -12.45 -6.70
N PHE A 246 -5.35 -13.25 -6.91
CA PHE A 246 -6.53 -13.21 -6.07
C PHE A 246 -6.16 -13.50 -4.61
N GLY A 247 -5.46 -14.61 -4.35
CA GLY A 247 -5.01 -14.97 -3.01
C GLY A 247 -4.07 -13.95 -2.38
N PHE A 248 -3.15 -13.38 -3.14
CA PHE A 248 -2.20 -12.39 -2.65
C PHE A 248 -2.87 -11.08 -2.20
N GLY A 249 -3.85 -10.58 -2.96
CA GLY A 249 -4.56 -9.35 -2.61
C GLY A 249 -5.62 -9.53 -1.52
N LEU A 250 -6.06 -10.77 -1.28
CA LEU A 250 -7.19 -11.08 -0.41
C LEU A 250 -7.03 -10.58 1.03
N PRO A 251 -5.89 -10.77 1.72
CA PRO A 251 -5.76 -10.28 3.09
C PRO A 251 -5.89 -8.76 3.20
N LEU A 252 -5.31 -8.00 2.25
CA LEU A 252 -5.45 -6.55 2.22
C LEU A 252 -6.88 -6.11 1.89
N ALA A 253 -7.53 -6.79 0.93
CA ALA A 253 -8.92 -6.53 0.55
C ALA A 253 -9.89 -6.76 1.72
N ILE A 254 -9.72 -7.86 2.46
CA ILE A 254 -10.53 -8.13 3.66
C ILE A 254 -10.29 -7.04 4.71
N LEU A 255 -9.04 -6.73 5.06
CA LEU A 255 -8.72 -5.77 6.12
C LEU A 255 -9.22 -4.36 5.80
N THR A 256 -9.18 -3.95 4.54
CA THR A 256 -9.71 -2.65 4.08
C THR A 256 -11.22 -2.62 3.95
N SER A 257 -11.90 -3.78 3.89
CA SER A 257 -13.37 -3.88 3.86
C SER A 257 -14.04 -3.85 5.24
N ILE A 258 -13.29 -4.07 6.32
CA ILE A 258 -13.81 -4.07 7.70
C ILE A 258 -14.32 -2.68 8.14
N PRO A 259 -13.59 -1.58 7.91
CA PRO A 259 -14.06 -0.27 8.33
C PRO A 259 -15.23 0.21 7.46
N SER A 260 -16.27 0.76 8.10
CA SER A 260 -17.41 1.38 7.41
C SER A 260 -17.06 2.71 6.74
N SER A 261 -15.99 3.38 7.20
CA SER A 261 -15.52 4.64 6.65
C SER A 261 -14.43 4.42 5.61
N THR A 262 -14.65 4.94 4.40
CA THR A 262 -13.66 4.96 3.30
C THR A 262 -12.34 5.59 3.73
N LEU A 263 -12.39 6.56 4.65
CA LEU A 263 -11.19 7.20 5.15
C LEU A 263 -10.35 6.27 6.03
N VAL A 264 -11.02 5.57 6.95
CA VAL A 264 -10.37 4.59 7.83
C VAL A 264 -9.86 3.41 7.00
N SER A 265 -10.62 2.96 5.99
CA SER A 265 -10.17 1.97 5.00
C SER A 265 -8.89 2.41 4.28
N GLY A 266 -8.82 3.67 3.85
CA GLY A 266 -7.62 4.26 3.27
C GLY A 266 -6.42 4.28 4.23
N CYS A 267 -6.63 4.59 5.51
CA CYS A 267 -5.57 4.51 6.53
C CYS A 267 -5.07 3.08 6.73
N VAL A 268 -5.98 2.10 6.81
CA VAL A 268 -5.62 0.67 6.90
C VAL A 268 -4.80 0.26 5.68
N PHE A 269 -5.22 0.66 4.48
CA PHE A 269 -4.45 0.44 3.25
C PHE A 269 -3.05 1.04 3.37
N SER A 270 -2.92 2.32 3.72
CA SER A 270 -1.61 3.00 3.79
C SER A 270 -0.66 2.41 4.83
N VAL A 271 -1.18 1.86 5.93
CA VAL A 271 -0.38 1.17 6.97
C VAL A 271 0.12 -0.19 6.47
N LEU A 272 -0.74 -0.96 5.82
CA LEU A 272 -0.42 -2.34 5.45
C LEU A 272 0.34 -2.42 4.11
N PHE A 273 0.05 -1.53 3.18
CA PHE A 273 0.52 -1.60 1.80
C PHE A 273 2.07 -1.68 1.65
N PRO A 274 2.91 -0.98 2.43
CA PRO A 274 4.36 -1.18 2.43
C PRO A 274 4.80 -2.64 2.58
N PHE A 275 4.13 -3.41 3.44
CA PHE A 275 4.45 -4.82 3.67
C PHE A 275 4.07 -5.67 2.46
N PHE A 276 3.00 -5.31 1.75
CA PHE A 276 2.60 -5.97 0.51
C PHE A 276 3.56 -5.64 -0.64
N ILE A 277 4.12 -4.43 -0.72
CA ILE A 277 5.18 -4.08 -1.68
C ILE A 277 6.40 -4.98 -1.46
N ILE A 278 6.88 -5.10 -0.21
CA ILE A 278 8.02 -5.95 0.12
C ILE A 278 7.71 -7.42 -0.21
N SER A 279 6.50 -7.89 0.14
CA SER A 279 6.04 -9.24 -0.21
C SER A 279 6.03 -9.49 -1.72
N GLY A 280 5.50 -8.56 -2.51
CA GLY A 280 5.43 -8.66 -3.97
C GLY A 280 6.81 -8.65 -4.63
N ASN A 281 7.77 -7.94 -4.05
CA ASN A 281 9.16 -7.92 -4.53
C ASN A 281 9.82 -9.31 -4.43
N GLU A 282 9.58 -9.99 -3.30
CA GLU A 282 10.19 -11.29 -2.95
C GLU A 282 9.38 -12.49 -3.43
N ALA A 283 8.10 -12.29 -3.67
CA ALA A 283 7.17 -13.29 -4.15
C ALA A 283 7.67 -13.96 -5.45
N ARG A 284 7.39 -15.26 -5.57
CA ARG A 284 7.63 -16.03 -6.79
C ARG A 284 6.33 -16.71 -7.18
N PRO A 285 5.45 -16.03 -7.96
CA PRO A 285 4.22 -16.63 -8.44
C PRO A 285 4.54 -17.93 -9.17
N THR A 286 4.06 -19.06 -8.66
CA THR A 286 4.43 -20.37 -9.24
C THR A 286 3.65 -20.65 -10.52
N THR A 287 4.38 -20.93 -11.60
CA THR A 287 3.91 -21.26 -12.96
C THR A 287 3.29 -22.65 -13.12
N LYS A 288 2.98 -23.37 -12.04
CA LYS A 288 2.60 -24.80 -12.14
C LYS A 288 1.20 -25.07 -12.68
N ALA A 289 0.34 -24.06 -12.79
CA ALA A 289 -0.98 -24.27 -13.34
C ALA A 289 -0.97 -24.03 -14.85
N LYS A 290 -1.06 -25.13 -15.63
CA LYS A 290 -1.41 -25.06 -17.05
C LYS A 290 -2.86 -24.61 -17.15
N TYR A 291 -3.12 -23.32 -17.19
CA TYR A 291 -4.46 -22.80 -17.50
C TYR A 291 -4.55 -22.38 -18.96
N VAL A 292 -5.71 -22.69 -19.54
CA VAL A 292 -6.13 -22.32 -20.89
C VAL A 292 -6.06 -20.80 -21.00
N GLN A 293 -5.29 -20.32 -21.98
CA GLN A 293 -5.25 -18.93 -22.39
C GLN A 293 -6.69 -18.45 -22.66
N VAL A 294 -7.19 -17.50 -21.88
CA VAL A 294 -8.39 -16.75 -22.25
C VAL A 294 -7.94 -15.73 -23.28
N GLN A 295 -7.90 -16.16 -24.53
CA GLN A 295 -7.36 -15.40 -25.65
C GLN A 295 -8.37 -14.34 -26.11
N TYR A 296 -8.39 -13.17 -25.44
CA TYR A 296 -9.08 -12.00 -25.97
C TYR A 296 -8.11 -11.08 -26.72
N VAL A 297 -8.21 -11.16 -28.06
CA VAL A 297 -8.13 -10.07 -29.05
C VAL A 297 -7.09 -8.96 -28.83
N PHE A 298 -5.79 -9.27 -28.80
CA PHE A 298 -4.76 -8.34 -29.30
C PHE A 298 -3.60 -9.13 -29.91
N LYS A 299 -3.86 -9.82 -31.03
CA LYS A 299 -2.78 -10.18 -31.96
C LYS A 299 -2.45 -8.93 -32.78
N SER A 300 -1.44 -8.19 -32.35
CA SER A 300 -0.77 -7.23 -33.21
C SER A 300 -0.16 -7.97 -34.40
N CYS A 301 -0.46 -7.49 -35.60
CA CYS A 301 0.01 -8.03 -36.88
C CYS A 301 1.55 -7.97 -36.95
N PRO A 302 2.24 -9.01 -37.44
CA PRO A 302 3.67 -8.91 -37.74
C PRO A 302 3.88 -8.05 -38.99
N THR A 303 4.74 -7.04 -38.86
CA THR A 303 5.49 -6.45 -39.99
C THR A 303 6.64 -7.36 -40.37
#